data_AF-A0A0M4NWB1-F1
#
_entry.id   AF-A0A0M4NWB1-F1
#
_cell.length_a   1.000
_cell.length_b   1.000
_cell.length_c   1.000
_cell.angle_alpha   90.00
_cell.angle_beta   90.00
_cell.angle_gamma   90.00
#
_symmetry.space_group_name_H-M   'P 1'
#
loop_
_entity.id
_entity.type
_entity.pdbx_description
1 polymer ?
#
loop_
_entity_poly.entity_id
_entity_poly.type
_entity_poly.pdbx_seq_one_letter_code
_entity_poly.pdbx_strand_id
1 'polypeptide(L)'
;MKRILLLILLSALGTSSIAGEQIRLYKQYVVGMPKVFLQKAHPLEDCSARYEQGTLCLKNHSLAGEEAELAFRFLNDRLVSTVLMLPLTDVSKVKKMFHALKTQFDLVLIEDGKEKFDILEVSANTFNKDEFTQMIADFENEAYQNHNIKYTFISKEEFVAQSRKSHNFADIFKNAPLQMRAATYSVGRKDGQVIATISFIVPGITESYLDQNPIVEDF
;
A
#
# COMPACT_ATOMS: atom_id res chain seq x y z
N MET A 1 -22.40 41.36 -55.74
CA MET A 1 -23.56 40.50 -55.43
C MET A 1 -23.09 39.34 -54.57
N LYS A 2 -23.73 39.15 -53.40
CA LYS A 2 -23.98 37.91 -52.61
C LYS A 2 -23.05 36.70 -52.92
N ARG A 3 -22.37 36.06 -51.97
CA ARG A 3 -22.95 35.45 -50.75
C ARG A 3 -21.90 35.24 -49.65
N ILE A 4 -22.25 35.75 -48.48
CA ILE A 4 -21.84 35.35 -47.14
C ILE A 4 -22.52 34.00 -46.83
N LEU A 5 -21.80 33.05 -46.22
CA LEU A 5 -22.21 32.03 -45.23
C LEU A 5 -21.41 30.73 -45.45
N LEU A 6 -20.47 30.44 -44.54
CA LEU A 6 -20.47 29.21 -43.72
C LEU A 6 -19.28 29.27 -42.73
N LEU A 7 -19.35 30.22 -41.78
CA LEU A 7 -19.01 29.88 -40.40
C LEU A 7 -20.23 29.12 -39.86
N ILE A 8 -20.02 28.00 -39.17
CA ILE A 8 -20.74 27.52 -37.98
C ILE A 8 -20.38 26.03 -37.77
N LEU A 9 -20.06 25.68 -36.52
CA LEU A 9 -19.89 24.33 -35.93
C LEU A 9 -18.53 23.62 -36.08
N LEU A 10 -17.47 24.23 -35.54
CA LEU A 10 -16.45 23.48 -34.77
C LEU A 10 -16.50 23.95 -33.31
N SER A 11 -17.60 23.64 -32.64
CA SER A 11 -17.80 23.90 -31.22
C SER A 11 -18.54 22.73 -30.59
N ALA A 12 -17.87 21.58 -30.48
CA ALA A 12 -18.21 20.52 -29.55
C ALA A 12 -17.05 19.51 -29.45
N LEU A 13 -16.76 19.08 -28.22
CA LEU A 13 -15.75 18.07 -27.81
C LEU A 13 -14.37 18.62 -27.44
N GLY A 14 -14.33 19.78 -26.80
CA GLY A 14 -13.47 19.92 -25.63
C GLY A 14 -14.06 19.09 -24.49
N THR A 15 -13.92 17.76 -24.54
CA THR A 15 -14.01 16.99 -23.29
C THR A 15 -12.80 17.43 -22.49
N SER A 16 -13.01 18.36 -21.56
CA SER A 16 -12.14 18.49 -20.41
C SER A 16 -12.03 17.08 -19.84
N SER A 17 -10.97 16.36 -20.23
CA SER A 17 -10.57 15.18 -19.49
C SER A 17 -10.27 15.76 -18.12
N ILE A 18 -11.23 15.65 -17.22
CA ILE A 18 -10.93 15.60 -15.80
C ILE A 18 -10.10 14.33 -15.71
N ALA A 19 -8.82 14.45 -16.02
CA ALA A 19 -7.81 13.51 -15.62
C ALA A 19 -7.79 13.66 -14.11
N GLY A 20 -8.76 13.01 -13.46
CA GLY A 20 -8.75 12.81 -12.03
C GLY A 20 -7.37 12.27 -11.73
N GLU A 21 -6.70 12.91 -10.78
CA GLU A 21 -5.35 12.57 -10.40
C GLU A 21 -5.27 11.06 -10.17
N GLN A 22 -4.45 10.38 -10.97
CA GLN A 22 -4.41 8.92 -10.94
C GLN A 22 -3.77 8.49 -9.62
N ILE A 23 -4.54 7.82 -8.76
CA ILE A 23 -4.06 7.42 -7.44
C ILE A 23 -3.11 6.22 -7.60
N ARG A 24 -1.82 6.48 -7.41
CA ARG A 24 -0.74 5.51 -7.65
C ARG A 24 -0.53 4.57 -6.47
N LEU A 25 -0.77 3.29 -6.66
CA LEU A 25 -0.49 2.25 -5.65
C LEU A 25 1.02 2.00 -5.54
N TYR A 26 1.64 1.60 -6.65
CA TYR A 26 3.05 1.20 -6.70
C TYR A 26 3.63 1.43 -8.10
N LYS A 27 4.80 2.09 -8.19
CA LYS A 27 5.44 2.45 -9.47
C LYS A 27 4.45 3.07 -10.47
N GLN A 28 4.16 2.42 -11.60
CA GLN A 28 3.20 2.89 -12.62
C GLN A 28 1.76 2.38 -12.42
N TYR A 29 1.53 1.53 -11.41
CA TYR A 29 0.23 0.90 -11.19
C TYR A 29 -0.66 1.82 -10.37
N VAL A 30 -1.85 2.11 -10.91
CA VAL A 30 -2.80 3.07 -10.36
C VAL A 30 -4.14 2.38 -10.09
N VAL A 31 -4.85 2.85 -9.07
CA VAL A 31 -6.21 2.37 -8.77
C VAL A 31 -7.11 2.51 -10.00
N GLY A 32 -7.97 1.53 -10.22
CA GLY A 32 -8.93 1.53 -11.32
C GLY A 32 -8.37 1.03 -12.66
N MET A 33 -7.07 0.73 -12.74
CA MET A 33 -6.46 0.16 -13.95
C MET A 33 -7.19 -1.14 -14.32
N PRO A 34 -7.67 -1.30 -15.57
CA PRO A 34 -8.38 -2.50 -15.98
C PRO A 34 -7.49 -3.76 -15.92
N LYS A 35 -8.01 -4.87 -15.41
CA LYS A 35 -7.33 -6.18 -15.42
C LYS A 35 -6.82 -6.56 -16.80
N VAL A 36 -7.66 -6.41 -17.83
CA VAL A 36 -7.31 -6.69 -19.23
C VAL A 36 -6.17 -5.83 -19.76
N PHE A 37 -5.99 -4.62 -19.23
CA PHE A 37 -4.87 -3.76 -19.62
C PHE A 37 -3.56 -4.32 -19.05
N LEU A 38 -3.55 -4.70 -17.77
CA LEU A 38 -2.38 -5.29 -17.12
C LEU A 38 -1.98 -6.62 -17.77
N GLN A 39 -2.95 -7.48 -18.11
CA GLN A 39 -2.69 -8.75 -18.80
C GLN A 39 -2.09 -8.59 -20.20
N LYS A 40 -2.36 -7.46 -20.87
CA LYS A 40 -1.75 -7.14 -22.18
C LYS A 40 -0.34 -6.56 -22.02
N ALA A 41 -0.11 -5.82 -20.93
CA ALA A 41 1.17 -5.15 -20.68
C ALA A 41 2.24 -6.09 -20.09
N HIS A 42 1.82 -7.15 -19.39
CA HIS A 42 2.71 -8.02 -18.64
C HIS A 42 2.34 -9.51 -18.80
N PRO A 43 3.32 -10.43 -18.73
CA PRO A 43 3.08 -11.87 -18.71
C PRO A 43 2.60 -12.30 -17.32
N LEU A 44 1.33 -12.02 -17.02
CA LEU A 44 0.74 -12.32 -15.71
C LEU A 44 0.27 -13.78 -15.64
N GLU A 45 0.50 -14.42 -14.50
CA GLU A 45 -0.08 -15.74 -14.19
C GLU A 45 -1.18 -15.62 -13.14
N ASP A 46 -2.14 -16.55 -13.19
CA ASP A 46 -3.12 -16.71 -12.11
C ASP A 46 -2.42 -17.32 -10.89
N CYS A 47 -2.42 -16.57 -9.78
CA CYS A 47 -1.83 -16.99 -8.51
C CYS A 47 -2.88 -17.10 -7.40
N SER A 48 -4.16 -17.25 -7.78
CA SER A 48 -5.29 -17.37 -6.85
C SER A 48 -5.10 -18.49 -5.82
N ALA A 49 -4.56 -19.63 -6.25
CA ALA A 49 -4.33 -20.77 -5.37
C ALA A 49 -3.25 -20.50 -4.31
N ARG A 50 -2.36 -19.52 -4.52
CA ARG A 50 -1.28 -19.17 -3.60
C ARG A 50 -1.67 -18.02 -2.66
N TYR A 51 -2.63 -17.19 -3.06
CA TYR A 51 -3.00 -15.97 -2.35
C TYR A 51 -4.52 -15.86 -2.21
N GLU A 52 -5.15 -15.06 -3.05
CA GLU A 52 -6.57 -14.72 -2.97
C GLU A 52 -7.22 -14.89 -4.34
N GLN A 53 -8.48 -15.31 -4.37
CA GLN A 53 -9.23 -15.56 -5.60
C GLN A 53 -9.19 -14.35 -6.55
N GLY A 54 -8.83 -14.60 -7.81
CA GLY A 54 -8.78 -13.58 -8.86
C GLY A 54 -7.48 -12.78 -8.91
N THR A 55 -6.53 -13.04 -8.01
CA THR A 55 -5.21 -12.40 -7.98
C THR A 55 -4.37 -12.84 -9.18
N LEU A 56 -3.74 -11.87 -9.85
CA LEU A 56 -2.76 -12.12 -10.90
C LEU A 56 -1.37 -11.72 -10.43
N CYS A 57 -0.35 -12.50 -10.80
CA CYS A 57 1.02 -12.27 -10.35
C CYS A 57 1.98 -12.02 -11.51
N LEU A 58 2.92 -11.11 -11.29
CA LEU A 58 4.09 -10.87 -12.12
C LEU A 58 5.33 -11.39 -11.39
N LYS A 59 5.98 -12.39 -12.00
CA LYS A 59 7.25 -12.95 -11.54
C LYS A 59 8.44 -12.08 -11.94
N ASN A 60 9.60 -12.38 -11.38
CA ASN A 60 10.89 -11.73 -11.67
C ASN A 60 10.85 -10.21 -11.46
N HIS A 61 10.06 -9.76 -10.49
CA HIS A 61 10.01 -8.37 -10.10
C HIS A 61 11.06 -8.11 -9.00
N SER A 62 11.39 -6.85 -8.76
CA SER A 62 12.30 -6.50 -7.68
C SER A 62 11.96 -5.18 -6.99
N LEU A 63 12.29 -5.13 -5.70
CA LEU A 63 12.26 -3.93 -4.88
C LEU A 63 13.60 -3.79 -4.16
N ALA A 64 14.24 -2.63 -4.31
CA ALA A 64 15.57 -2.35 -3.76
C ALA A 64 16.63 -3.43 -4.10
N GLY A 65 16.51 -4.10 -5.25
CA GLY A 65 17.43 -5.15 -5.69
C GLY A 65 17.18 -6.53 -5.07
N GLU A 66 16.14 -6.70 -4.23
CA GLU A 66 15.67 -8.02 -3.79
C GLU A 66 14.62 -8.56 -4.76
N GLU A 67 14.67 -9.87 -5.01
CA GLU A 67 13.62 -10.55 -5.77
C GLU A 67 12.28 -10.49 -5.03
N ALA A 68 11.24 -10.22 -5.80
CA ALA A 68 9.87 -10.19 -5.34
C ALA A 68 8.93 -10.72 -6.42
N GLU A 69 7.82 -11.31 -5.99
CA GLU A 69 6.67 -11.47 -6.87
C GLU A 69 5.69 -10.32 -6.62
N LEU A 70 5.15 -9.74 -7.68
CA LEU A 70 4.17 -8.66 -7.59
C LEU A 70 2.77 -9.21 -7.88
N ALA A 71 1.92 -9.22 -6.88
CA ALA A 71 0.52 -9.61 -6.96
C ALA A 71 -0.38 -8.38 -7.18
N PHE A 72 -1.38 -8.53 -8.04
CA PHE A 72 -2.40 -7.53 -8.35
C PHE A 72 -3.76 -8.03 -7.86
N ARG A 73 -4.40 -7.25 -6.97
CA ARG A 73 -5.73 -7.52 -6.42
C ARG A 73 -6.79 -6.67 -7.15
N PHE A 74 -7.90 -7.30 -7.50
CA PHE A 74 -8.93 -6.70 -8.36
C PHE A 74 -10.31 -6.72 -7.72
N LEU A 75 -11.04 -5.62 -7.85
CA LEU A 75 -12.47 -5.56 -7.57
C LEU A 75 -13.21 -5.24 -8.88
N ASN A 76 -14.17 -6.07 -9.30
CA ASN A 76 -14.90 -5.87 -10.56
C ASN A 76 -13.97 -5.60 -11.76
N ASP A 77 -12.89 -6.40 -11.88
CA ASP A 77 -11.82 -6.27 -12.89
C ASP A 77 -11.07 -4.92 -12.89
N ARG A 78 -11.09 -4.19 -11.78
CA ARG A 78 -10.35 -2.94 -11.55
C ARG A 78 -9.31 -3.13 -10.47
N LEU A 79 -8.09 -2.68 -10.73
CA LEU A 79 -7.00 -2.76 -9.75
C LEU A 79 -7.35 -1.94 -8.49
N VAL A 80 -7.25 -2.55 -7.33
CA VAL A 80 -7.52 -1.88 -6.03
C VAL A 80 -6.34 -1.94 -5.06
N SER A 81 -5.44 -2.91 -5.24
CA SER A 81 -4.24 -3.05 -4.42
C SER A 81 -3.15 -3.79 -5.18
N THR A 82 -1.89 -3.52 -4.81
CA THR A 82 -0.72 -4.28 -5.26
C THR A 82 0.05 -4.79 -4.06
N VAL A 83 0.47 -6.05 -4.09
CA VAL A 83 1.22 -6.67 -2.99
C VAL A 83 2.54 -7.23 -3.51
N LEU A 84 3.64 -6.89 -2.86
CA LEU A 84 4.93 -7.54 -3.11
C LEU A 84 5.10 -8.68 -2.13
N MET A 85 5.44 -9.86 -2.65
CA MET A 85 5.75 -11.05 -1.88
C MET A 85 7.26 -11.27 -1.95
N LEU A 86 7.94 -11.25 -0.81
CA LEU A 86 9.39 -11.33 -0.72
C LEU A 86 9.78 -12.53 0.14
N PRO A 87 10.45 -13.55 -0.43
CA PRO A 87 11.10 -14.58 0.36
C PRO A 87 12.18 -13.96 1.27
N LEU A 88 12.07 -14.17 2.58
CA LEU A 88 13.07 -13.67 3.53
C LEU A 88 14.06 -14.78 3.84
N THR A 89 15.26 -14.66 3.29
CA THR A 89 16.38 -15.56 3.60
C THR A 89 17.19 -15.08 4.81
N ASP A 90 17.08 -13.81 5.20
CA ASP A 90 17.77 -13.22 6.34
C ASP A 90 17.08 -11.93 6.85
N VAL A 91 17.41 -11.53 8.07
CA VAL A 91 16.84 -10.36 8.77
C VAL A 91 17.30 -9.03 8.14
N SER A 92 18.44 -8.99 7.45
CA SER A 92 18.93 -7.75 6.82
C SER A 92 18.00 -7.27 5.71
N LYS A 93 17.35 -8.21 5.00
CA LYS A 93 16.32 -7.91 4.00
C LYS A 93 15.11 -7.19 4.61
N VAL A 94 14.76 -7.52 5.85
CA VAL A 94 13.65 -6.86 6.55
C VAL A 94 13.94 -5.38 6.74
N LYS A 95 15.10 -5.08 7.33
CA LYS A 95 15.55 -3.69 7.54
C LYS A 95 15.67 -2.93 6.22
N LYS A 96 16.14 -3.61 5.17
CA LYS A 96 16.26 -3.04 3.83
C LYS A 96 14.90 -2.64 3.24
N MET A 97 13.89 -3.50 3.37
CA MET A 97 12.52 -3.19 2.91
C MET A 97 11.87 -2.09 3.72
N PHE A 98 12.02 -2.13 5.05
CA PHE A 98 11.56 -1.06 5.94
C PHE A 98 12.16 0.30 5.51
N HIS A 99 13.47 0.35 5.28
CA HIS A 99 14.13 1.58 4.83
C HIS A 99 13.65 2.04 3.44
N ALA A 100 13.44 1.10 2.51
CA ALA A 100 12.89 1.42 1.19
C ALA A 100 11.50 2.08 1.31
N LEU A 101 10.63 1.60 2.20
CA LEU A 101 9.31 2.18 2.46
C LEU A 101 9.40 3.57 3.11
N LYS A 102 10.30 3.73 4.09
CA LYS A 102 10.58 5.00 4.78
C LYS A 102 10.97 6.16 3.85
N THR A 103 11.36 5.89 2.61
CA THR A 103 11.64 6.93 1.62
C THR A 103 10.37 7.70 1.22
N GLN A 104 9.24 7.02 1.07
CA GLN A 104 7.97 7.56 0.56
C GLN A 104 6.84 7.57 1.59
N PHE A 105 6.99 6.83 2.69
CA PHE A 105 5.97 6.67 3.71
C PHE A 105 6.51 6.94 5.11
N ASP A 106 5.62 7.36 6.01
CA ASP A 106 5.86 7.53 7.43
C ASP A 106 5.13 6.47 8.25
N LEU A 107 5.85 5.91 9.23
CA LEU A 107 5.36 4.83 10.07
C LEU A 107 4.36 5.39 11.07
N VAL A 108 3.23 4.71 11.24
CA VAL A 108 2.16 5.13 12.16
C VAL A 108 1.78 4.04 13.16
N LEU A 109 2.09 2.78 12.88
CA LEU A 109 1.75 1.66 13.75
C LEU A 109 2.74 0.50 13.57
N ILE A 110 3.08 -0.16 14.67
CA ILE A 110 3.72 -1.49 14.67
C ILE A 110 2.79 -2.45 15.41
N GLU A 111 2.63 -3.67 14.90
CA GLU A 111 1.81 -4.72 15.49
C GLU A 111 2.62 -6.02 15.54
N ASP A 112 2.41 -6.86 16.56
CA ASP A 112 3.04 -8.19 16.69
C ASP A 112 2.02 -9.34 16.66
N GLY A 113 0.76 -9.01 16.32
CA GLY A 113 -0.40 -9.90 16.33
C GLY A 113 -1.17 -9.94 17.65
N LYS A 114 -0.63 -9.38 18.75
CA LYS A 114 -1.32 -9.26 20.04
C LYS A 114 -1.41 -7.82 20.49
N GLU A 115 -0.26 -7.15 20.47
CA GLU A 115 -0.07 -5.80 20.95
C GLU A 115 0.13 -4.83 19.77
N LYS A 116 -0.08 -3.55 20.07
CA LYS A 116 0.06 -2.45 19.11
C LYS A 116 0.93 -1.36 19.70
N PHE A 117 1.94 -0.96 18.94
CA PHE A 117 2.76 0.21 19.22
C PHE A 117 2.28 1.37 18.34
N ASP A 118 1.44 2.23 18.91
CA ASP A 118 0.91 3.41 18.23
C ASP A 118 1.93 4.55 18.24
N ILE A 119 2.47 4.87 17.08
CA ILE A 119 3.54 5.86 16.95
C ILE A 119 3.06 7.26 17.33
N LEU A 120 1.80 7.59 17.03
CA LEU A 120 1.26 8.92 17.33
C LEU A 120 0.99 9.08 18.83
N GLU A 121 0.38 8.07 19.44
CA GLU A 121 0.08 8.10 20.88
C GLU A 121 1.37 8.12 21.71
N VAL A 122 2.33 7.25 21.38
CA VAL A 122 3.58 7.17 22.16
C VAL A 122 4.43 8.43 21.95
N SER A 123 4.55 8.94 20.72
CA SER A 123 5.34 10.16 20.48
C SER A 123 4.74 11.41 21.10
N ALA A 124 3.42 11.48 21.29
CA ALA A 124 2.76 12.57 22.00
C ALA A 124 3.04 12.55 23.50
N ASN A 125 3.33 11.38 24.07
CA ASN A 125 3.55 11.18 25.51
C ASN A 125 5.04 11.07 25.89
N THR A 126 5.94 10.85 24.92
CA THR A 126 7.37 10.69 25.15
C THR A 126 8.17 11.86 24.56
N PHE A 127 8.66 12.76 25.42
CA PHE A 127 9.43 13.93 24.99
C PHE A 127 10.91 13.61 24.67
N ASN A 128 11.43 12.50 25.18
CA ASN A 128 12.82 12.09 24.97
C ASN A 128 12.95 11.19 23.73
N LYS A 129 13.76 11.63 22.76
CA LYS A 129 13.98 10.90 21.50
C LYS A 129 14.70 9.56 21.69
N ASP A 130 15.65 9.49 22.62
CA ASP A 130 16.41 8.27 22.87
C ASP A 130 15.51 7.23 23.52
N GLU A 131 14.68 7.67 24.46
CA GLU A 131 13.67 6.83 25.11
C GLU A 131 12.65 6.31 24.09
N PHE A 132 12.12 7.19 23.24
CA PHE A 132 11.19 6.80 22.17
C PHE A 132 11.81 5.76 21.20
N THR A 133 13.08 5.98 20.83
CA THR A 133 13.80 5.05 19.95
C THR A 133 14.03 3.70 20.62
N GLN A 134 14.34 3.70 21.93
CA GLN A 134 14.51 2.48 22.70
C GLN A 134 13.19 1.70 22.81
N MET A 135 12.07 2.37 23.07
CA MET A 135 10.75 1.72 23.12
C MET A 135 10.39 1.01 21.80
N ILE A 136 10.67 1.65 20.66
CA ILE A 136 10.47 1.01 19.34
C ILE A 136 11.38 -0.22 19.21
N ALA A 137 12.66 -0.09 19.55
CA ALA A 137 13.61 -1.19 19.44
C ALA A 137 13.22 -2.39 20.31
N ASP A 138 12.73 -2.14 21.53
CA ASP A 138 12.29 -3.18 22.45
C ASP A 138 11.05 -3.92 21.90
N PHE A 139 10.06 -3.18 21.40
CA PHE A 139 8.86 -3.76 20.77
C PHE A 139 9.23 -4.60 19.54
N GLU A 140 10.07 -4.06 18.65
CA GLU A 140 10.52 -4.78 17.45
C GLU A 140 11.29 -6.05 17.80
N ASN A 141 12.19 -5.99 18.79
CA ASN A 141 12.98 -7.15 19.20
C ASN A 141 12.11 -8.30 19.67
N GLU A 142 11.05 -8.03 20.45
CA GLU A 142 10.10 -9.04 20.90
C GLU A 142 9.30 -9.63 19.72
N ALA A 143 8.74 -8.76 18.87
CA ALA A 143 7.94 -9.16 17.71
C ALA A 143 8.74 -10.01 16.70
N TYR A 144 10.02 -9.68 16.48
CA TYR A 144 10.91 -10.43 15.61
C TYR A 144 11.20 -11.85 16.09
N GLN A 145 11.29 -12.10 17.40
CA GLN A 145 11.47 -13.47 17.92
C GLN A 145 10.31 -14.36 17.50
N ASN A 146 9.09 -13.80 17.48
CA ASN A 146 7.88 -14.52 17.12
C ASN A 146 7.64 -14.60 15.60
N HIS A 147 8.47 -13.92 14.79
CA HIS A 147 8.31 -13.81 13.34
C HIS A 147 6.90 -13.35 12.94
N ASN A 148 6.35 -12.44 13.73
CA ASN A 148 5.05 -11.87 13.51
C ASN A 148 5.18 -10.38 13.81
N ILE A 149 5.49 -9.61 12.78
CA ILE A 149 5.61 -8.16 12.91
C ILE A 149 5.01 -7.52 11.68
N LYS A 150 4.22 -6.48 11.92
CA LYS A 150 3.53 -5.73 10.90
C LYS A 150 3.72 -4.24 11.13
N TYR A 151 4.10 -3.55 10.09
CA TYR A 151 4.29 -2.11 10.08
C TYR A 151 3.25 -1.48 9.19
N THR A 152 2.51 -0.50 9.70
CA THR A 152 1.62 0.31 8.87
C THR A 152 2.21 1.68 8.66
N PHE A 153 2.27 2.09 7.41
CA PHE A 153 2.75 3.39 6.98
C PHE A 153 1.67 4.13 6.20
N ILE A 154 1.73 5.46 6.24
CA ILE A 154 0.95 6.35 5.36
C ILE A 154 1.89 7.22 4.53
N SER A 155 1.45 7.68 3.36
CA SER A 155 2.28 8.52 2.51
C SER A 155 2.73 9.80 3.22
N LYS A 156 3.98 10.21 3.00
CA LYS A 156 4.58 11.39 3.65
C LYS A 156 3.80 12.69 3.40
N GLU A 157 3.21 12.79 2.21
CA GLU A 157 2.40 13.93 1.80
C GLU A 157 1.22 14.15 2.76
N GLU A 158 0.48 13.08 3.08
CA GLU A 158 -0.65 13.14 4.00
C GLU A 158 -0.23 13.03 5.47
N PHE A 159 0.92 12.44 5.79
CA PHE A 159 1.38 12.24 7.17
C PHE A 159 1.38 13.53 7.98
N VAL A 160 1.92 14.63 7.45
CA VAL A 160 2.01 15.92 8.17
C VAL A 160 0.62 16.44 8.55
N ALA A 161 -0.35 16.32 7.65
CA ALA A 161 -1.70 16.80 7.90
C ALA A 161 -2.49 15.88 8.84
N GLN A 162 -2.35 14.55 8.67
CA GLN A 162 -3.08 13.57 9.46
C GLN A 162 -2.53 13.43 10.88
N SER A 163 -1.20 13.36 11.06
CA SER A 163 -0.57 13.25 12.38
C SER A 163 -0.88 14.43 13.30
N ARG A 164 -1.07 15.64 12.76
CA ARG A 164 -1.45 16.82 13.56
C ARG A 164 -2.90 16.81 14.04
N LYS A 165 -3.77 16.05 13.38
CA LYS A 165 -5.21 15.97 13.67
C LYS A 165 -5.60 14.70 14.42
N SER A 166 -4.67 13.76 14.54
CA SER A 166 -4.91 12.42 15.05
C SER A 166 -4.19 12.26 16.38
N HIS A 167 -4.88 11.71 17.39
CA HIS A 167 -4.25 11.41 18.68
C HIS A 167 -3.67 10.00 18.72
N ASN A 168 -4.19 9.11 17.88
CA ASN A 168 -3.79 7.72 17.73
C ASN A 168 -4.05 7.27 16.27
N PHE A 169 -3.64 6.05 15.96
CA PHE A 169 -3.80 5.40 14.67
C PHE A 169 -5.26 5.31 14.22
N ALA A 170 -6.20 5.04 15.13
CA ALA A 170 -7.62 4.93 14.78
C ALA A 170 -8.20 6.25 14.25
N ASP A 171 -7.60 7.39 14.61
CA ASP A 171 -8.02 8.71 14.13
C ASP A 171 -7.50 9.03 12.73
N ILE A 172 -6.38 8.44 12.30
CA ILE A 172 -5.70 8.75 11.03
C ILE A 172 -6.62 8.62 9.82
N PHE A 173 -7.52 7.63 9.84
CA PHE A 173 -8.35 7.32 8.68
C PHE A 173 -9.71 8.03 8.68
N LYS A 174 -10.17 8.58 9.83
CA LYS A 174 -11.52 9.16 9.97
C LYS A 174 -11.81 10.31 9.00
N ASN A 175 -10.78 11.08 8.64
CA ASN A 175 -10.86 12.20 7.69
C ASN A 175 -9.71 12.14 6.68
N ALA A 176 -9.26 10.93 6.36
CA ALA A 176 -8.22 10.74 5.36
C ALA A 176 -8.71 11.20 3.98
N PRO A 177 -7.87 11.90 3.19
CA PRO A 177 -8.16 12.15 1.79
C PRO A 177 -8.46 10.84 1.06
N LEU A 178 -9.40 10.86 0.12
CA LEU A 178 -9.75 9.69 -0.70
C LEU A 178 -8.55 9.10 -1.44
N GLN A 179 -7.53 9.93 -1.72
CA GLN A 179 -6.30 9.54 -2.41
C GLN A 179 -5.14 9.16 -1.48
N MET A 180 -5.34 9.23 -0.16
CA MET A 180 -4.30 8.90 0.80
C MET A 180 -3.83 7.47 0.56
N ARG A 181 -2.51 7.29 0.53
CA ARG A 181 -1.91 5.98 0.31
C ARG A 181 -1.41 5.42 1.62
N ALA A 182 -1.57 4.12 1.77
CA ALA A 182 -0.96 3.38 2.85
C ALA A 182 -0.14 2.23 2.30
N ALA A 183 0.89 1.86 3.07
CA ALA A 183 1.65 0.66 2.84
C ALA A 183 1.68 -0.14 4.14
N THR A 184 1.45 -1.44 4.02
CA THR A 184 1.57 -2.37 5.14
C THR A 184 2.70 -3.32 4.83
N TYR A 185 3.67 -3.42 5.74
CA TYR A 185 4.79 -4.34 5.65
C TYR A 185 4.69 -5.38 6.74
N SER A 186 4.36 -6.62 6.36
CA SER A 186 4.27 -7.75 7.29
C SER A 186 5.42 -8.71 7.09
N VAL A 187 5.90 -9.29 8.18
CA VAL A 187 6.83 -10.42 8.21
C VAL A 187 6.17 -11.54 8.99
N GLY A 188 5.99 -12.68 8.31
CA GLY A 188 5.27 -13.84 8.82
C GLY A 188 5.91 -15.15 8.39
N ARG A 189 5.27 -16.28 8.76
CA ARG A 189 5.61 -17.62 8.25
C ARG A 189 4.49 -18.19 7.42
N LYS A 190 4.82 -18.72 6.24
CA LYS A 190 3.92 -19.48 5.37
C LYS A 190 4.61 -20.76 4.92
N ASP A 191 3.95 -21.90 5.07
CA ASP A 191 4.47 -23.22 4.67
C ASP A 191 5.89 -23.50 5.21
N GLY A 192 6.17 -23.05 6.45
CA GLY A 192 7.47 -23.20 7.10
C GLY A 192 8.56 -22.22 6.64
N GLN A 193 8.27 -21.33 5.68
CA GLN A 193 9.19 -20.30 5.20
C GLN A 193 8.84 -18.93 5.78
N VAL A 194 9.85 -18.12 6.09
CA VAL A 194 9.66 -16.72 6.48
C VAL A 194 9.45 -15.89 5.22
N ILE A 195 8.33 -15.18 5.16
CA ILE A 195 7.94 -14.37 4.00
C ILE A 195 7.61 -12.97 4.49
N ALA A 196 8.02 -11.99 3.69
CA ALA A 196 7.61 -10.61 3.82
C ALA A 196 6.52 -10.29 2.79
N THR A 197 5.51 -9.52 3.19
CA THR A 197 4.54 -8.95 2.26
C THR A 197 4.52 -7.44 2.40
N ILE A 198 4.48 -6.73 1.27
CA ILE A 198 4.29 -5.27 1.24
C ILE A 198 3.03 -4.98 0.44
N SER A 199 1.95 -4.65 1.12
CA SER A 199 0.67 -4.26 0.51
C SER A 199 0.63 -2.76 0.33
N PHE A 200 0.35 -2.29 -0.88
CA PHE A 200 0.06 -0.89 -1.18
C PHE A 200 -1.43 -0.73 -1.44
N ILE A 201 -2.05 0.20 -0.73
CA ILE A 201 -3.51 0.40 -0.74
C ILE A 201 -3.87 1.88 -0.75
N VAL A 202 -5.14 2.14 -1.03
CA VAL A 202 -5.79 3.43 -0.82
C VAL A 202 -6.95 3.18 0.13
N PRO A 203 -6.82 3.47 1.44
CA PRO A 203 -7.76 3.01 2.46
C PRO A 203 -9.24 3.29 2.12
N GLY A 204 -9.56 4.51 1.69
CA GLY A 204 -10.93 4.90 1.34
C GLY A 204 -11.52 4.20 0.10
N ILE A 205 -10.72 3.45 -0.65
CA ILE A 205 -11.16 2.63 -1.79
C ILE A 205 -11.11 1.14 -1.40
N THR A 206 -10.05 0.74 -0.70
CA THR A 206 -9.81 -0.66 -0.32
C THR A 206 -10.75 -1.15 0.78
N GLU A 207 -11.33 -0.28 1.62
CA GLU A 207 -12.36 -0.67 2.60
C GLU A 207 -13.53 -1.42 1.93
N SER A 208 -14.02 -0.91 0.80
CA SER A 208 -15.06 -1.56 -0.01
C SER A 208 -14.66 -2.91 -0.63
N TYR A 209 -13.35 -3.15 -0.80
CA TYR A 209 -12.79 -4.43 -1.25
C TYR A 209 -12.71 -5.45 -0.11
N LEU A 210 -12.24 -5.01 1.06
CA LEU A 210 -12.10 -5.85 2.27
C LEU A 210 -13.46 -6.34 2.76
N ASP A 211 -14.50 -5.51 2.68
CA ASP A 211 -15.88 -5.90 3.02
C ASP A 211 -16.41 -7.05 2.15
N GLN A 212 -15.93 -7.16 0.90
CA GLN A 212 -16.35 -8.19 -0.05
C GLN A 212 -15.42 -9.40 -0.06
N ASN A 213 -14.22 -9.28 0.49
CA ASN A 213 -13.19 -10.32 0.52
C ASN A 213 -12.52 -10.35 1.90
N PRO A 214 -13.16 -10.91 2.93
CA PRO A 214 -12.64 -10.92 4.29
C PRO A 214 -11.40 -11.82 4.47
N ILE A 215 -11.07 -12.64 3.47
CA ILE A 215 -9.87 -13.49 3.43
C ILE A 215 -8.71 -12.68 2.86
N VAL A 216 -8.40 -11.54 3.47
CA VAL A 216 -7.13 -10.88 3.22
C VAL A 216 -6.15 -11.41 4.26
N GLU A 217 -5.50 -12.52 3.93
CA GLU A 217 -4.22 -12.88 4.56
C GLU A 217 -3.18 -11.82 4.13
N ASP A 218 -3.29 -10.63 4.71
CA ASP A 218 -2.11 -9.85 5.01
C ASP A 218 -1.60 -10.51 6.30
N PHE A 219 -0.62 -11.41 6.17
CA PHE A 219 0.00 -12.11 7.31
C PHE A 219 0.27 -11.17 8.49
#